data_AF-A0A1L8D5I9-F1
#
_entry.id   AF-A0A1L8D5I9-F1
#
_cell.length_a   1.000
_cell.length_b   1.000
_cell.length_c   1.000
_cell.angle_alpha   90.00
_cell.angle_beta   90.00
_cell.angle_gamma   90.00
#
_symmetry.space_group_name_H-M   'P 1'
#
loop_
_entity.id
_entity.type
_entity.pdbx_description
1 polymer ?
#
loop_
_entity_poly.entity_id
_entity_poly.type
_entity_poly.pdbx_seq_one_letter_code
_entity_poly.pdbx_strand_id
1 'polypeptide(L)'
;MRRVKIIFLTFLLAITLTDAFASAASPTKEIKLVFLGDVLAGGNLNYYYQKYGYDYPWQKVKKYFQGKLVFANLESCISLRGKSEMKKYTFRGRPEFLKAMKKAGVTAVSVANNHSADYGLISLYDTLGYLRQEGIYYSGAGRDVYITEIPWQGYKIGFLAFSRVIPSTTWVASSKKTGIWSLYEPNVGKILKLIRENDAKYDLLVVSVHWGVERDLTPNPPEIKLARKLVEAGADVVMGHHPHVVQKYEIYKGRPIFYSLGNFIFTSSGNKETSKTVIAEAVFTGRKLKSVNVRHGEIKRGQPVFN
;
A
#
# COMPACT_ATOMS: atom_id res chain seq x y z
N MET A 1 -24.10 -74.18 59.21
CA MET A 1 -24.44 -73.17 58.17
C MET A 1 -23.88 -71.81 58.57
N ARG A 2 -22.67 -71.46 58.11
CA ARG A 2 -21.99 -70.19 58.44
C ARG A 2 -22.03 -69.26 57.22
N ARG A 3 -22.50 -68.03 57.45
CA ARG A 3 -22.73 -66.97 56.46
C ARG A 3 -21.40 -66.48 55.87
N VAL A 4 -21.29 -66.46 54.55
CA VAL A 4 -20.21 -65.76 53.82
C VAL A 4 -20.70 -64.32 53.55
N LYS A 5 -20.01 -63.33 54.12
CA LYS A 5 -20.20 -61.91 53.78
C LYS A 5 -19.27 -61.58 52.61
N ILE A 6 -19.85 -61.25 51.46
CA ILE A 6 -19.11 -60.68 50.32
C ILE A 6 -19.02 -59.17 50.55
N ILE A 7 -17.79 -58.66 50.70
CA ILE A 7 -17.49 -57.23 50.77
C ILE A 7 -17.19 -56.77 49.34
N PHE A 8 -18.03 -55.91 48.78
CA PHE A 8 -17.71 -55.18 47.55
C PHE A 8 -16.84 -53.98 47.91
N LEU A 9 -15.58 -54.02 47.49
CA LEU A 9 -14.65 -52.90 47.59
C LEU A 9 -14.73 -52.11 46.28
N THR A 10 -15.48 -51.01 46.25
CA THR A 10 -15.48 -50.07 45.12
C THR A 10 -14.26 -49.15 45.22
N PHE A 11 -13.27 -49.38 44.36
CA PHE A 11 -12.18 -48.42 44.14
C PHE A 11 -12.73 -47.22 43.35
N LEU A 12 -12.91 -46.09 44.00
CA LEU A 12 -13.14 -44.81 43.33
C LEU A 12 -11.78 -44.25 42.89
N LEU A 13 -11.45 -44.39 41.60
CA LEU A 13 -10.28 -43.76 41.01
C LEU A 13 -10.62 -42.28 40.74
N ALA A 14 -10.23 -41.40 41.66
CA ALA A 14 -10.29 -39.96 41.43
C ALA A 14 -9.18 -39.56 40.46
N ILE A 15 -9.50 -39.44 39.18
CA ILE A 15 -8.61 -38.81 38.19
C ILE A 15 -8.84 -37.30 38.26
N THR A 16 -7.93 -36.60 38.94
CA THR A 16 -7.81 -35.14 38.81
C THR A 16 -7.20 -34.82 37.45
N LEU A 17 -8.05 -34.46 36.48
CA LEU A 17 -7.63 -33.88 35.20
C LEU A 17 -7.21 -32.42 35.44
N THR A 18 -5.95 -32.22 35.78
CA THR A 18 -5.29 -30.91 35.68
C THR A 18 -4.28 -30.95 34.54
N ASP A 19 -4.43 -29.98 33.65
CA ASP A 19 -3.47 -29.46 32.67
C ASP A 19 -2.98 -30.36 31.52
N ALA A 20 -3.50 -30.11 30.32
CA ALA A 20 -2.69 -29.92 29.10
C ALA A 20 -3.58 -29.60 27.87
N PHE A 21 -4.06 -28.36 27.78
CA PHE A 21 -4.38 -27.76 26.48
C PHE A 21 -3.74 -26.38 26.37
N ALA A 22 -2.42 -26.32 26.59
CA ALA A 22 -1.63 -25.31 25.91
C ALA A 22 -1.60 -25.72 24.43
N SER A 23 -2.57 -25.21 23.65
CA SER A 23 -2.46 -25.21 22.19
C SER A 23 -1.14 -24.51 21.86
N ALA A 24 -0.12 -25.28 21.48
CA ALA A 24 1.07 -24.75 20.87
C ALA A 24 0.65 -24.15 19.53
N ALA A 25 0.22 -22.88 19.56
CA ALA A 25 -0.01 -22.11 18.36
C ALA A 25 1.27 -22.21 17.53
N SER A 26 1.19 -22.86 16.38
CA SER A 26 2.29 -22.86 15.42
C SER A 26 2.74 -21.41 15.23
N PRO A 27 4.07 -21.12 15.27
CA PRO A 27 4.53 -19.75 15.16
C PRO A 27 3.93 -19.13 13.89
N THR A 28 3.16 -18.06 14.07
CA THR A 28 2.50 -17.35 12.97
C THR A 28 3.58 -16.95 11.97
N LYS A 29 3.39 -17.33 10.70
CA LYS A 29 4.33 -17.01 9.63
C LYS A 29 4.52 -15.50 9.52
N GLU A 30 5.69 -15.07 9.09
CA GLU A 30 5.97 -13.66 8.88
C GLU A 30 5.20 -13.11 7.68
N ILE A 31 4.58 -11.95 7.85
CA ILE A 31 4.02 -11.15 6.76
C ILE A 31 5.06 -10.10 6.36
N LYS A 32 5.53 -10.16 5.12
CA LYS A 32 6.55 -9.25 4.58
C LYS A 32 5.92 -8.30 3.58
N LEU A 33 5.94 -7.01 3.91
CA LEU A 33 5.39 -5.94 3.09
C LEU A 33 6.55 -5.09 2.56
N VAL A 34 6.51 -4.77 1.27
CA VAL A 34 7.42 -3.84 0.61
C VAL A 34 6.64 -2.64 0.11
N PHE A 35 7.17 -1.44 0.37
CA PHE A 35 6.58 -0.18 -0.03
C PHE A 35 7.54 0.56 -0.96
N LEU A 36 7.01 0.92 -2.12
CA LEU A 36 7.70 1.67 -3.15
C LEU A 36 7.14 3.09 -3.23
N GLY A 37 7.97 3.99 -3.75
CA GLY A 37 7.61 5.37 -4.04
C GLY A 37 6.73 5.53 -5.28
N ASP A 38 6.77 6.73 -5.85
CA ASP A 38 5.98 7.13 -7.02
C ASP A 38 6.46 6.39 -8.28
N VAL A 39 5.52 5.73 -8.96
CA VAL A 39 5.75 4.96 -10.18
C VAL A 39 5.04 5.65 -11.34
N LEU A 40 5.84 6.28 -12.18
CA LEU A 40 5.40 6.93 -13.41
C LEU A 40 5.37 5.92 -14.55
N ALA A 41 4.21 5.72 -15.17
CA ALA A 41 4.03 4.77 -16.28
C ALA A 41 4.19 5.38 -17.67
N GLY A 42 4.58 6.66 -17.77
CA GLY A 42 4.63 7.38 -19.03
C GLY A 42 5.45 8.66 -19.00
N GLY A 43 5.01 9.67 -19.75
CA GLY A 43 5.75 10.93 -19.91
C GLY A 43 7.07 10.71 -20.64
N ASN A 44 8.15 11.36 -20.16
CA ASN A 44 9.48 11.22 -20.75
C ASN A 44 10.04 9.79 -20.69
N LEU A 45 9.49 8.92 -19.84
CA LEU A 45 9.91 7.53 -19.75
C LEU A 45 9.45 6.68 -20.94
N ASN A 46 8.50 7.17 -21.75
CA ASN A 46 8.06 6.50 -22.97
C ASN A 46 9.23 6.23 -23.94
N TYR A 47 10.24 7.10 -23.96
CA TYR A 47 11.48 6.86 -24.72
C TYR A 47 12.14 5.52 -24.31
N TYR A 48 12.29 5.29 -23.00
CA TYR A 48 12.92 4.07 -22.48
C TYR A 48 12.03 2.85 -22.67
N TYR A 49 10.71 2.99 -22.53
CA TYR A 49 9.78 1.86 -22.73
C TYR A 49 9.72 1.42 -24.20
N GLN A 50 9.75 2.35 -25.15
CA GLN A 50 9.82 2.02 -26.57
C GLN A 50 11.17 1.39 -26.94
N LYS A 51 12.27 1.89 -26.37
CA LYS A 51 13.62 1.43 -26.69
C LYS A 51 14.00 0.09 -26.05
N TYR A 52 13.60 -0.13 -24.80
CA TYR A 52 14.04 -1.28 -23.98
C TYR A 52 12.90 -2.18 -23.49
N GLY A 53 11.66 -1.85 -23.83
CA GLY A 53 10.46 -2.56 -23.37
C GLY A 53 9.97 -2.13 -21.98
N TYR A 54 8.72 -2.47 -21.68
CA TYR A 54 8.06 -2.13 -20.41
C TYR A 54 8.65 -2.84 -19.17
N ASP A 55 9.37 -3.94 -19.36
CA ASP A 55 10.08 -4.65 -18.28
C ASP A 55 11.31 -3.88 -17.78
N TYR A 56 11.87 -2.97 -18.60
CA TYR A 56 13.13 -2.26 -18.35
C TYR A 56 13.27 -1.68 -16.92
N PRO A 57 12.35 -0.83 -16.42
CA PRO A 57 12.55 -0.20 -15.11
C PRO A 57 12.49 -1.19 -13.94
N TRP A 58 11.98 -2.41 -14.16
CA TRP A 58 11.79 -3.42 -13.11
C TRP A 58 12.96 -4.41 -12.98
N GLN A 59 13.81 -4.52 -14.00
CA GLN A 59 14.82 -5.58 -14.13
C GLN A 59 15.74 -5.72 -12.92
N LYS A 60 16.16 -4.59 -12.32
CA LYS A 60 17.11 -4.57 -11.21
C LYS A 60 16.48 -4.72 -9.82
N VAL A 61 15.15 -4.62 -9.73
CA VAL A 61 14.45 -4.54 -8.45
C VAL A 61 13.55 -5.73 -8.15
N LYS A 62 13.14 -6.51 -9.15
CA LYS A 62 12.29 -7.70 -8.97
C LYS A 62 12.81 -8.69 -7.90
N LYS A 63 14.14 -8.78 -7.73
CA LYS A 63 14.79 -9.63 -6.71
C LYS A 63 14.39 -9.24 -5.27
N TYR A 64 14.04 -7.98 -5.03
CA TYR A 64 13.64 -7.51 -3.71
C TYR A 64 12.18 -7.84 -3.36
N PHE A 65 11.38 -8.31 -4.32
CA PHE A 65 9.93 -8.50 -4.20
C PHE A 65 9.52 -9.94 -3.93
N GLN A 66 10.43 -10.90 -4.14
CA GLN A 66 10.13 -12.33 -4.01
C GLN A 66 9.63 -12.68 -2.61
N GLY A 67 8.45 -13.33 -2.54
CA GLY A 67 7.83 -13.77 -1.28
C GLY A 67 7.23 -12.64 -0.44
N LYS A 68 7.01 -11.45 -1.01
CA LYS A 68 6.52 -10.26 -0.30
C LYS A 68 5.30 -9.66 -1.00
N LEU A 69 4.45 -8.98 -0.24
CA LEU A 69 3.42 -8.09 -0.78
C LEU A 69 4.03 -6.75 -1.11
N VAL A 70 3.89 -6.30 -2.35
CA VAL A 70 4.52 -5.07 -2.82
C VAL A 70 3.47 -4.01 -3.13
N PHE A 71 3.59 -2.86 -2.47
CA PHE A 71 2.74 -1.69 -2.62
C PHE A 71 3.49 -0.56 -3.31
N ALA A 72 2.83 0.16 -4.20
CA ALA A 72 3.39 1.35 -4.85
C ALA A 72 2.31 2.45 -5.01
N ASN A 73 2.73 3.65 -5.41
CA ASN A 73 1.82 4.68 -5.90
C ASN A 73 1.92 4.78 -7.42
N LEU A 74 0.81 4.56 -8.13
CA LEU A 74 0.77 4.66 -9.59
C LEU A 74 0.52 6.12 -9.98
N GLU A 75 1.59 6.87 -10.18
CA GLU A 75 1.61 8.33 -10.42
C GLU A 75 1.25 8.70 -11.88
N SER A 76 0.26 8.04 -12.46
CA SER A 76 -0.20 8.29 -13.82
C SER A 76 -1.50 7.57 -14.10
N CYS A 77 -2.27 8.05 -15.06
CA CYS A 77 -3.36 7.27 -15.63
C CYS A 77 -2.84 6.23 -16.63
N ILE A 78 -3.53 5.10 -16.75
CA ILE A 78 -3.31 4.06 -17.77
C ILE A 78 -4.54 4.06 -18.67
N SER A 79 -4.39 4.57 -19.88
CA SER A 79 -5.50 4.69 -20.83
C SER A 79 -5.01 4.90 -22.25
N LEU A 80 -5.84 4.51 -23.22
CA LEU A 80 -5.70 4.86 -24.63
C LEU A 80 -6.70 5.95 -25.06
N ARG A 81 -7.52 6.44 -24.12
CA ARG A 81 -8.62 7.38 -24.35
C ARG A 81 -8.41 8.67 -23.54
N GLY A 82 -9.37 9.58 -23.66
CA GLY A 82 -9.40 10.84 -22.94
C GLY A 82 -8.58 11.96 -23.58
N LYS A 83 -8.83 13.18 -23.12
CA LYS A 83 -8.12 14.40 -23.55
C LYS A 83 -7.30 14.90 -22.38
N SER A 84 -6.06 15.30 -22.64
CA SER A 84 -5.20 15.88 -21.61
C SER A 84 -5.88 17.08 -20.95
N GLU A 85 -5.83 17.10 -19.62
CA GLU A 85 -6.24 18.20 -18.78
C GLU A 85 -5.25 19.37 -18.92
N MET A 86 -5.74 20.59 -18.71
CA MET A 86 -4.93 21.80 -18.82
C MET A 86 -4.14 22.03 -17.52
N LYS A 87 -3.03 21.30 -17.36
CA LYS A 87 -2.08 21.45 -16.24
C LYS A 87 -0.65 21.31 -16.72
N LYS A 88 0.30 21.75 -15.90
CA LYS A 88 1.73 21.77 -16.23
C LYS A 88 2.29 20.42 -16.69
N TYR A 89 1.83 19.33 -16.07
CA TYR A 89 2.27 17.98 -16.38
C TYR A 89 1.09 17.02 -16.43
N THR A 90 0.95 16.30 -17.54
CA THR A 90 0.03 15.18 -17.66
C THR A 90 0.77 13.90 -18.04
N PHE A 91 0.45 12.81 -17.35
CA PHE A 91 1.13 11.54 -17.49
C PHE A 91 0.13 10.43 -17.82
N ARG A 92 0.39 9.77 -18.95
CA ARG A 92 -0.38 8.63 -19.44
C ARG A 92 0.55 7.49 -19.79
N GLY A 93 0.35 6.36 -19.11
CA GLY A 93 0.95 5.09 -19.47
C GLY A 93 0.03 4.26 -20.35
N ARG A 94 0.61 3.19 -20.93
CA ARG A 94 -0.14 2.20 -21.71
C ARG A 94 -0.37 0.92 -20.88
N PRO A 95 -1.42 0.13 -21.17
CA PRO A 95 -1.74 -1.08 -20.41
C PRO A 95 -0.59 -2.08 -20.26
N GLU A 96 0.29 -2.17 -21.25
CA GLU A 96 1.47 -3.03 -21.25
C GLU A 96 2.44 -2.75 -20.08
N PHE A 97 2.42 -1.52 -19.55
CA PHE A 97 3.17 -1.17 -18.34
C PHE A 97 2.66 -1.93 -17.11
N LEU A 98 1.34 -2.11 -16.97
CA LEU A 98 0.74 -2.85 -15.85
C LEU A 98 1.10 -4.34 -15.92
N LYS A 99 1.15 -4.93 -17.12
CA LYS A 99 1.60 -6.30 -17.31
C LYS A 99 3.05 -6.49 -16.83
N ALA A 100 3.95 -5.58 -17.20
CA ALA A 100 5.35 -5.60 -16.73
C ALA A 100 5.44 -5.37 -15.21
N MET A 101 4.66 -4.44 -14.67
CA MET A 101 4.54 -4.19 -13.23
C MET A 101 4.10 -5.43 -12.46
N LYS A 102 3.06 -6.13 -12.94
CA LYS A 102 2.57 -7.38 -12.33
C LYS A 102 3.63 -8.46 -12.38
N LYS A 103 4.27 -8.65 -13.54
CA LYS A 103 5.36 -9.61 -13.75
C LYS A 103 6.56 -9.33 -12.83
N ALA A 104 6.83 -8.06 -12.51
CA ALA A 104 7.88 -7.69 -11.59
C ALA A 104 7.60 -8.16 -10.15
N GLY A 105 6.33 -8.27 -9.76
CA GLY A 105 5.89 -8.68 -8.42
C GLY A 105 5.09 -7.62 -7.67
N VAL A 106 4.72 -6.49 -8.30
CA VAL A 106 3.86 -5.50 -7.65
C VAL A 106 2.47 -6.09 -7.41
N THR A 107 1.99 -5.99 -6.17
CA THR A 107 0.75 -6.61 -5.74
C THR A 107 -0.41 -5.64 -5.71
N ALA A 108 -0.18 -4.44 -5.16
CA ALA A 108 -1.20 -3.42 -5.01
C ALA A 108 -0.67 -2.01 -5.29
N VAL A 109 -1.54 -1.13 -5.79
CA VAL A 109 -1.19 0.26 -6.06
C VAL A 109 -2.21 1.26 -5.52
N SER A 110 -1.70 2.36 -4.95
CA SER A 110 -2.51 3.57 -4.80
C SER A 110 -2.76 4.19 -6.17
N VAL A 111 -4.01 4.55 -6.43
CA VAL A 111 -4.44 5.40 -7.55
C VAL A 111 -5.04 6.71 -7.04
N ALA A 112 -4.77 7.08 -5.78
CA ALA A 112 -5.20 8.35 -5.23
C ALA A 112 -4.06 9.36 -5.32
N ASN A 113 -3.93 10.02 -6.45
CA ASN A 113 -2.95 11.09 -6.65
C ASN A 113 -3.43 12.14 -7.67
N ASN A 114 -2.69 13.23 -7.78
CA ASN A 114 -2.96 14.35 -8.68
C ASN A 114 -2.78 14.02 -10.17
N HIS A 115 -2.33 12.81 -10.53
CA HIS A 115 -2.09 12.37 -11.91
C HIS A 115 -3.06 11.28 -12.41
N SER A 116 -3.96 10.83 -11.54
CA SER A 116 -4.85 9.69 -11.81
C SER A 116 -5.96 9.98 -12.82
N ALA A 117 -6.27 11.26 -13.07
CA ALA A 117 -7.26 11.71 -14.04
C ALA A 117 -6.70 12.76 -15.02
N ASP A 118 -5.40 12.72 -15.30
CA ASP A 118 -4.72 13.64 -16.21
C ASP A 118 -5.30 13.70 -17.62
N TYR A 119 -6.03 12.66 -18.04
CA TYR A 119 -6.73 12.60 -19.32
C TYR A 119 -8.26 12.52 -19.10
N GLY A 120 -8.74 13.20 -18.06
CA GLY A 120 -10.12 13.18 -17.57
C GLY A 120 -10.46 11.90 -16.82
N LEU A 121 -11.64 11.87 -16.19
CA LEU A 121 -12.13 10.71 -15.42
C LEU A 121 -12.26 9.43 -16.24
N ILE A 122 -12.42 9.54 -17.57
CA ILE A 122 -12.41 8.36 -18.44
C ILE A 122 -11.08 7.60 -18.37
N SER A 123 -9.96 8.33 -18.23
CA SER A 123 -8.64 7.71 -18.07
C SER A 123 -8.47 7.05 -16.70
N LEU A 124 -9.08 7.60 -15.66
CA LEU A 124 -9.16 6.93 -14.34
C LEU A 124 -9.97 5.64 -14.46
N TYR A 125 -11.12 5.66 -15.12
CA TYR A 125 -11.98 4.48 -15.28
C TYR A 125 -11.27 3.36 -16.04
N ASP A 126 -10.55 3.73 -17.11
CA ASP A 126 -9.67 2.82 -17.84
C ASP A 126 -8.60 2.23 -16.93
N THR A 127 -7.92 3.07 -16.14
CA THR A 127 -6.89 2.64 -15.19
C THR A 127 -7.43 1.58 -14.24
N LEU A 128 -8.61 1.82 -13.65
CA LEU A 128 -9.25 0.84 -12.75
C LEU A 128 -9.62 -0.45 -13.48
N GLY A 129 -10.09 -0.35 -14.72
CA GLY A 129 -10.41 -1.51 -15.57
C GLY A 129 -9.18 -2.37 -15.85
N TYR A 130 -8.09 -1.76 -16.30
CA TYR A 130 -6.85 -2.47 -16.62
C TYR A 130 -6.18 -3.06 -15.38
N LEU A 131 -6.22 -2.38 -14.23
CA LEU A 131 -5.71 -2.94 -12.97
C LEU A 131 -6.47 -4.22 -12.57
N ARG A 132 -7.81 -4.23 -12.71
CA ARG A 132 -8.62 -5.45 -12.49
C ARG A 132 -8.24 -6.56 -13.47
N GLN A 133 -8.09 -6.22 -14.76
CA GLN A 133 -7.74 -7.20 -15.81
C GLN A 133 -6.37 -7.85 -15.55
N GLU A 134 -5.38 -7.08 -15.10
CA GLU A 134 -4.03 -7.59 -14.81
C GLU A 134 -3.91 -8.24 -13.42
N GLY A 135 -4.98 -8.25 -12.62
CA GLY A 135 -4.98 -8.79 -11.27
C GLY A 135 -4.04 -8.04 -10.32
N ILE A 136 -3.91 -6.72 -10.49
CA ILE A 136 -3.24 -5.82 -9.55
C ILE A 136 -4.32 -5.21 -8.67
N TYR A 137 -4.21 -5.41 -7.35
CA TYR A 137 -5.12 -4.77 -6.41
C TYR A 137 -4.90 -3.26 -6.41
N TYR A 138 -5.94 -2.48 -6.15
CA TYR A 138 -5.79 -1.04 -6.06
C TYR A 138 -6.74 -0.44 -5.05
N SER A 139 -6.39 0.74 -4.58
CA SER A 139 -7.25 1.53 -3.71
C SER A 139 -7.07 3.01 -4.04
N GLY A 140 -8.05 3.84 -3.67
CA GLY A 140 -7.95 5.29 -3.79
C GLY A 140 -8.85 5.93 -4.83
N ALA A 141 -9.65 5.13 -5.54
CA ALA A 141 -10.67 5.63 -6.42
C ALA A 141 -11.84 4.66 -6.51
N GLY A 142 -13.03 5.22 -6.70
CA GLY A 142 -14.30 4.51 -6.64
C GLY A 142 -15.44 5.50 -6.50
N ARG A 143 -16.68 4.99 -6.46
CA ARG A 143 -17.83 5.81 -6.08
C ARG A 143 -17.88 6.03 -4.56
N ASP A 144 -17.72 4.92 -3.83
CA ASP A 144 -17.78 4.86 -2.38
C ASP A 144 -16.42 4.38 -1.84
N VAL A 145 -16.03 4.82 -0.64
CA VAL A 145 -14.79 4.38 0.02
C VAL A 145 -15.01 2.99 0.61
N TYR A 146 -14.11 2.05 0.31
CA TYR A 146 -14.08 0.71 0.89
C TYR A 146 -12.63 0.24 1.08
N ILE A 147 -12.42 -0.71 1.99
CA ILE A 147 -11.11 -1.33 2.20
C ILE A 147 -10.93 -2.42 1.15
N THR A 148 -9.87 -2.32 0.35
CA THR A 148 -9.52 -3.36 -0.61
C THR A 148 -8.91 -4.54 0.13
N GLU A 149 -9.55 -5.71 0.07
CA GLU A 149 -9.05 -6.94 0.68
C GLU A 149 -8.07 -7.64 -0.27
N ILE A 150 -6.85 -7.90 0.23
CA ILE A 150 -5.78 -8.57 -0.49
C ILE A 150 -5.48 -9.89 0.26
N PRO A 151 -5.93 -11.04 -0.26
CA PRO A 151 -5.56 -12.33 0.30
C PRO A 151 -4.07 -12.62 0.02
N TRP A 152 -3.34 -13.03 1.05
CA TRP A 152 -1.91 -13.32 0.94
C TRP A 152 -1.47 -14.42 1.90
N GLN A 153 -1.09 -15.58 1.36
CA GLN A 153 -0.54 -16.69 2.16
C GLN A 153 -1.41 -17.09 3.38
N GLY A 154 -2.73 -17.00 3.25
CA GLY A 154 -3.69 -17.27 4.32
C GLY A 154 -4.07 -16.07 5.18
N TYR A 155 -3.42 -14.92 5.00
CA TYR A 155 -3.75 -13.65 5.65
C TYR A 155 -4.66 -12.78 4.80
N LYS A 156 -5.42 -11.91 5.45
CA LYS A 156 -6.23 -10.85 4.83
C LYS A 156 -5.60 -9.49 5.11
N ILE A 157 -5.08 -8.87 4.06
CA ILE A 157 -4.46 -7.54 4.15
C ILE A 157 -5.44 -6.50 3.62
N GLY A 158 -5.79 -5.53 4.45
CA GLY A 158 -6.60 -4.39 4.05
C GLY A 158 -5.72 -3.31 3.41
N PHE A 159 -6.23 -2.65 2.36
CA PHE A 159 -5.57 -1.52 1.73
C PHE A 159 -6.54 -0.37 1.48
N LEU A 160 -6.15 0.81 1.99
CA LEU A 160 -6.81 2.08 1.73
C LEU A 160 -5.81 3.06 1.12
N ALA A 161 -6.30 3.95 0.28
CA ALA A 161 -5.47 5.00 -0.28
C ALA A 161 -6.30 6.29 -0.45
N PHE A 162 -5.66 7.44 -0.26
CA PHE A 162 -6.34 8.73 -0.37
C PHE A 162 -5.39 9.80 -0.91
N SER A 163 -5.98 10.83 -1.51
CA SER A 163 -5.23 12.01 -1.95
C SER A 163 -5.61 13.24 -1.14
N ARG A 164 -4.58 14.02 -0.81
CA ARG A 164 -4.69 15.42 -0.40
C ARG A 164 -4.15 16.35 -1.49
N VAL A 165 -3.83 15.85 -2.67
CA VAL A 165 -3.41 16.69 -3.80
C VAL A 165 -4.28 16.35 -4.99
N ILE A 166 -5.30 17.18 -5.22
CA ILE A 166 -6.29 16.94 -6.27
C ILE A 166 -6.46 18.26 -7.05
N PRO A 167 -6.04 18.32 -8.32
CA PRO A 167 -6.08 19.54 -9.13
C PRO A 167 -7.48 20.14 -9.32
N SER A 168 -8.52 19.30 -9.28
CA SER A 168 -9.91 19.73 -9.47
C SER A 168 -10.86 18.98 -8.56
N THR A 169 -11.81 19.70 -7.95
CA THR A 169 -12.92 19.09 -7.20
C THR A 169 -13.80 18.21 -8.08
N THR A 170 -13.82 18.44 -9.40
CA THR A 170 -14.51 17.58 -10.37
C THR A 170 -13.88 16.20 -10.50
N TRP A 171 -12.72 15.93 -9.91
CA TRP A 171 -12.10 14.60 -9.93
C TRP A 171 -12.42 13.79 -8.68
N VAL A 172 -12.95 14.43 -7.63
CA VAL A 172 -13.27 13.78 -6.35
C VAL A 172 -14.49 12.87 -6.52
N ALA A 173 -14.44 11.71 -5.86
CA ALA A 173 -15.56 10.78 -5.79
C ALA A 173 -16.78 11.41 -5.08
N SER A 174 -17.97 11.01 -5.51
CA SER A 174 -19.22 11.34 -4.82
C SER A 174 -20.23 10.20 -4.98
N SER A 175 -21.35 10.26 -4.27
CA SER A 175 -22.44 9.30 -4.41
C SER A 175 -22.99 9.19 -5.84
N LYS A 176 -22.76 10.20 -6.68
CA LYS A 176 -23.22 10.26 -8.07
C LYS A 176 -22.14 9.88 -9.09
N LYS A 177 -20.87 9.75 -8.68
CA LYS A 177 -19.77 9.64 -9.63
C LYS A 177 -18.53 8.98 -9.04
N THR A 178 -17.94 8.05 -9.78
CA THR A 178 -16.61 7.53 -9.50
C THR A 178 -15.56 8.63 -9.65
N GLY A 179 -14.67 8.73 -8.67
CA GLY A 179 -13.55 9.65 -8.69
C GLY A 179 -12.47 9.23 -7.69
N ILE A 180 -11.54 10.14 -7.45
CA ILE A 180 -10.45 9.96 -6.49
C ILE A 180 -10.99 10.13 -5.07
N TRP A 181 -10.59 9.26 -4.16
CA TRP A 181 -10.92 9.41 -2.73
C TRP A 181 -10.02 10.46 -2.09
N SER A 182 -10.64 11.46 -1.48
CA SER A 182 -9.92 12.55 -0.81
C SER A 182 -9.86 12.35 0.70
N LEU A 183 -8.77 12.81 1.32
CA LEU A 183 -8.62 12.86 2.78
C LEU A 183 -8.58 14.31 3.27
N TYR A 184 -9.70 15.00 3.04
CA TYR A 184 -9.97 16.35 3.51
C TYR A 184 -11.20 16.37 4.41
N GLU A 185 -11.31 17.38 5.27
CA GLU A 185 -12.58 17.62 5.97
C GLU A 185 -13.70 17.89 4.96
N PRO A 186 -14.94 17.43 5.22
CA PRO A 186 -15.42 16.77 6.44
C PRO A 186 -15.26 15.22 6.45
N ASN A 187 -14.49 14.64 5.52
CA ASN A 187 -14.42 13.19 5.35
C ASN A 187 -13.45 12.48 6.32
N VAL A 188 -12.51 13.21 6.94
CA VAL A 188 -11.48 12.63 7.82
C VAL A 188 -12.12 11.81 8.95
N GLY A 189 -13.11 12.38 9.64
CA GLY A 189 -13.79 11.67 10.74
C GLY A 189 -14.46 10.36 10.30
N LYS A 190 -15.09 10.35 9.13
CA LYS A 190 -15.73 9.16 8.55
C LYS A 190 -14.70 8.09 8.18
N ILE A 191 -13.56 8.49 7.63
CA ILE A 191 -12.47 7.58 7.26
C ILE A 191 -11.83 6.96 8.50
N LEU A 192 -11.56 7.76 9.53
CA LEU A 192 -11.06 7.24 10.81
C LEU A 192 -12.06 6.27 11.46
N LYS A 193 -13.36 6.55 11.35
CA LYS A 193 -14.41 5.64 11.82
C LYS A 193 -14.40 4.32 11.01
N LEU A 194 -14.34 4.38 9.68
CA LEU A 194 -14.26 3.21 8.81
C LEU A 194 -13.07 2.30 9.18
N ILE A 195 -11.88 2.89 9.42
CA ILE A 195 -10.69 2.15 9.83
C ILE A 195 -10.95 1.44 11.16
N ARG A 196 -11.45 2.15 12.18
CA ARG A 196 -11.73 1.56 13.51
C ARG A 196 -12.73 0.41 13.45
N GLU A 197 -13.82 0.57 12.71
CA GLU A 197 -14.90 -0.43 12.61
C GLU A 197 -14.49 -1.69 11.84
N ASN A 198 -13.40 -1.63 11.07
CA ASN A 198 -12.91 -2.76 10.29
C ASN A 198 -11.55 -3.27 10.75
N ASP A 199 -10.98 -2.71 11.82
CA ASP A 199 -9.66 -3.08 12.31
C ASP A 199 -9.56 -4.59 12.55
N ALA A 200 -10.51 -5.17 13.28
CA ALA A 200 -10.52 -6.60 13.61
C ALA A 200 -10.75 -7.55 12.41
N LYS A 201 -11.06 -7.03 11.21
CA LYS A 201 -11.33 -7.86 10.02
C LYS A 201 -10.08 -8.24 9.22
N TYR A 202 -8.98 -7.52 9.43
CA TYR A 202 -7.75 -7.67 8.66
C TYR A 202 -6.57 -8.01 9.55
N ASP A 203 -5.68 -8.88 9.08
CA ASP A 203 -4.44 -9.20 9.78
C ASP A 203 -3.52 -7.99 9.84
N LEU A 204 -3.44 -7.23 8.75
CA LEU A 204 -2.80 -5.92 8.68
C LEU A 204 -3.61 -4.97 7.78
N LEU A 205 -3.59 -3.68 8.08
CA LEU A 205 -4.19 -2.61 7.29
C LEU A 205 -3.14 -1.58 6.89
N VAL A 206 -2.93 -1.43 5.58
CA VAL A 206 -2.05 -0.43 4.97
C VAL A 206 -2.89 0.77 4.53
N VAL A 207 -2.45 1.98 4.89
CA VAL A 207 -3.06 3.23 4.41
C VAL A 207 -2.03 4.04 3.63
N SER A 208 -2.29 4.25 2.34
CA SER A 208 -1.50 5.16 1.50
C SER A 208 -2.11 6.56 1.49
N VAL A 209 -1.28 7.60 1.55
CA VAL A 209 -1.77 8.97 1.43
C VAL A 209 -0.82 9.82 0.59
N HIS A 210 -1.37 10.46 -0.43
CA HIS A 210 -0.64 11.36 -1.32
C HIS A 210 -0.82 12.82 -0.84
N TRP A 211 0.22 13.42 -0.25
CA TRP A 211 0.15 14.67 0.54
C TRP A 211 1.46 15.47 0.51
N GLY A 212 1.62 16.53 1.29
CA GLY A 212 2.92 17.21 1.38
C GLY A 212 3.09 18.29 0.34
N VAL A 213 4.29 18.85 0.37
CA VAL A 213 4.74 19.89 -0.54
C VAL A 213 5.81 19.29 -1.42
N GLU A 214 5.69 19.47 -2.74
CA GLU A 214 6.70 18.99 -3.69
C GLU A 214 8.10 19.45 -3.27
N ARG A 215 9.02 18.48 -3.18
CA ARG A 215 10.46 18.63 -2.92
C ARG A 215 10.83 19.10 -1.52
N ASP A 216 9.88 19.24 -0.61
CA ASP A 216 10.20 19.45 0.80
C ASP A 216 10.76 18.16 1.40
N LEU A 217 11.98 18.24 1.95
CA LEU A 217 12.66 17.11 2.58
C LEU A 217 12.07 16.77 3.95
N THR A 218 11.16 17.58 4.47
CA THR A 218 10.58 17.43 5.80
C THR A 218 9.05 17.33 5.75
N PRO A 219 8.45 16.34 6.45
CA PRO A 219 7.00 16.29 6.57
C PRO A 219 6.50 17.43 7.45
N ASN A 220 5.40 18.07 7.04
CA ASN A 220 4.85 19.17 7.82
C ASN A 220 4.05 18.67 9.05
N PRO A 221 3.86 19.50 10.10
CA PRO A 221 3.16 19.07 11.32
C PRO A 221 1.72 18.55 11.09
N PRO A 222 0.91 19.13 10.18
CA PRO A 222 -0.41 18.56 9.84
C PRO A 222 -0.37 17.13 9.30
N GLU A 223 0.60 16.78 8.45
CA GLU A 223 0.80 15.42 7.95
C GLU A 223 1.19 14.45 9.04
N ILE A 224 2.14 14.84 9.91
CA ILE A 224 2.53 14.06 11.09
C ILE A 224 1.31 13.76 11.96
N LYS A 225 0.51 14.79 12.27
CA LYS A 225 -0.70 14.64 13.08
C LYS A 225 -1.72 13.71 12.43
N LEU A 226 -1.93 13.82 11.12
CA LEU A 226 -2.88 12.99 10.39
C LEU A 226 -2.41 11.53 10.29
N ALA A 227 -1.13 11.29 9.99
CA ALA A 227 -0.57 9.95 9.92
C ALA A 227 -0.69 9.20 11.25
N ARG A 228 -0.40 9.88 12.36
CA ARG A 228 -0.59 9.32 13.71
C ARG A 228 -2.05 9.01 14.01
N LYS A 229 -3.00 9.88 13.62
CA LYS A 229 -4.45 9.60 13.74
C LYS A 229 -4.88 8.35 12.96
N LEU A 230 -4.31 8.10 11.78
CA LEU A 230 -4.59 6.88 11.00
C LEU A 230 -4.11 5.64 11.74
N VAL A 231 -2.90 5.68 12.31
CA VAL A 231 -2.39 4.59 13.17
C VAL A 231 -3.27 4.38 14.40
N GLU A 232 -3.67 5.46 15.07
CA GLU A 232 -4.58 5.39 16.23
C GLU A 232 -5.97 4.84 15.89
N ALA A 233 -6.40 4.98 14.64
CA ALA A 233 -7.66 4.41 14.17
C ALA A 233 -7.55 2.91 13.84
N GLY A 234 -6.35 2.36 13.66
CA GLY A 234 -6.13 0.94 13.34
C GLY A 234 -5.22 0.66 12.15
N ALA A 235 -4.60 1.67 11.52
CA ALA A 235 -3.63 1.41 10.46
C ALA A 235 -2.35 0.77 11.03
N ASP A 236 -1.94 -0.37 10.48
CA ASP A 236 -0.69 -1.04 10.84
C ASP A 236 0.51 -0.41 10.12
N VAL A 237 0.30 0.18 8.95
CA VAL A 237 1.32 0.93 8.18
C VAL A 237 0.70 2.15 7.50
N VAL A 238 1.42 3.27 7.51
CA VAL A 238 1.09 4.44 6.69
C VAL A 238 2.21 4.70 5.67
N MET A 239 1.86 4.81 4.38
CA MET A 239 2.81 5.07 3.29
C MET A 239 2.46 6.36 2.53
N GLY A 240 3.33 7.35 2.64
CA GLY A 240 3.17 8.67 2.03
C GLY A 240 3.89 8.81 0.69
N HIS A 241 3.34 9.68 -0.15
CA HIS A 241 3.74 9.97 -1.54
C HIS A 241 3.48 11.44 -1.87
N HIS A 242 3.93 11.91 -3.05
CA HIS A 242 3.81 13.27 -3.62
C HIS A 242 5.01 14.23 -3.44
N PRO A 243 5.72 14.30 -2.29
CA PRO A 243 6.87 15.21 -2.20
C PRO A 243 7.95 14.92 -3.24
N HIS A 244 7.93 13.74 -3.89
CA HIS A 244 8.89 13.28 -4.88
C HIS A 244 10.34 13.18 -4.37
N VAL A 245 10.52 13.32 -3.05
CA VAL A 245 11.78 13.18 -2.33
C VAL A 245 11.57 12.24 -1.16
N VAL A 246 12.61 11.51 -0.78
CA VAL A 246 12.55 10.62 0.38
C VAL A 246 12.54 11.47 1.64
N GLN A 247 11.49 11.33 2.45
CA GLN A 247 11.41 11.94 3.77
C GLN A 247 11.72 10.91 4.86
N LYS A 248 11.93 11.39 6.09
CA LYS A 248 12.09 10.51 7.25
C LYS A 248 10.88 9.57 7.41
N TYR A 249 11.09 8.46 8.10
CA TYR A 249 10.02 7.62 8.62
C TYR A 249 10.07 7.62 10.15
N GLU A 250 8.97 7.25 10.80
CA GLU A 250 8.94 7.02 12.25
C GLU A 250 8.25 5.70 12.58
N ILE A 251 8.56 5.14 13.75
CA ILE A 251 7.79 4.04 14.35
C ILE A 251 6.93 4.64 15.46
N TYR A 252 5.63 4.78 15.19
CA TYR A 252 4.67 5.36 16.13
C TYR A 252 3.77 4.25 16.67
N LYS A 253 3.74 4.04 17.99
CA LYS A 253 2.98 2.95 18.65
C LYS A 253 3.27 1.57 18.03
N GLY A 254 4.53 1.32 17.67
CA GLY A 254 4.97 0.08 17.02
C GLY A 254 4.57 -0.05 15.55
N ARG A 255 4.07 1.01 14.91
CA ARG A 255 3.63 1.03 13.51
C ARG A 255 4.51 1.95 12.66
N PRO A 256 5.03 1.51 11.51
CA PRO A 256 5.80 2.38 10.65
C PRO A 256 4.93 3.39 9.91
N ILE A 257 5.41 4.63 9.89
CA ILE A 257 4.87 5.74 9.11
C ILE A 257 5.98 6.24 8.20
N PHE A 258 5.85 6.00 6.90
CA PHE A 258 6.71 6.58 5.87
C PHE A 258 6.06 7.86 5.35
N TYR A 259 6.67 9.03 5.59
CA TYR A 259 6.03 10.30 5.21
C TYR A 259 6.11 10.59 3.71
N SER A 260 7.21 10.18 3.08
CA SER A 260 7.35 10.15 1.63
C SER A 260 8.40 9.10 1.28
N LEU A 261 8.02 8.13 0.45
CA LEU A 261 8.95 7.15 -0.12
C LEU A 261 9.72 7.70 -1.33
N GLY A 262 9.45 8.95 -1.71
CA GLY A 262 10.04 9.60 -2.87
C GLY A 262 9.60 8.95 -4.18
N ASN A 263 10.39 9.17 -5.23
CA ASN A 263 10.17 8.53 -6.52
C ASN A 263 10.71 7.08 -6.51
N PHE A 264 10.14 6.20 -7.34
CA PHE A 264 10.68 4.86 -7.60
C PHE A 264 11.04 4.64 -9.07
N ILE A 265 10.06 4.83 -9.97
CA ILE A 265 10.26 4.85 -11.42
C ILE A 265 9.81 6.21 -11.89
N PHE A 266 10.76 7.08 -12.23
CA PHE A 266 10.43 8.48 -12.51
C PHE A 266 11.43 9.13 -13.46
N THR A 267 11.00 10.21 -14.11
CA THR A 267 11.89 11.03 -14.95
C THR A 267 12.83 11.87 -14.08
N SER A 268 14.00 12.24 -14.63
CA SER A 268 14.83 13.25 -13.99
C SER A 268 14.11 14.61 -14.02
N SER A 269 14.23 15.37 -12.93
CA SER A 269 13.75 16.75 -12.82
C SER A 269 14.88 17.78 -12.77
N GLY A 270 16.14 17.34 -12.86
CA GLY A 270 17.33 18.17 -12.59
C GLY A 270 17.65 18.36 -11.10
N ASN A 271 16.72 18.03 -10.19
CA ASN A 271 16.97 18.02 -8.74
C ASN A 271 17.48 16.64 -8.29
N LYS A 272 18.69 16.59 -7.71
CA LYS A 272 19.32 15.36 -7.20
C LYS A 272 18.49 14.65 -6.14
N GLU A 273 17.78 15.38 -5.27
CA GLU A 273 16.95 14.78 -4.22
C GLU A 273 15.80 13.97 -4.80
N THR A 274 15.23 14.41 -5.93
CA THR A 274 14.14 13.67 -6.61
C THR A 274 14.60 12.40 -7.32
N SER A 275 15.91 12.22 -7.46
CA SER A 275 16.51 10.99 -7.98
C SER A 275 16.82 9.97 -6.89
N LYS A 276 16.81 10.36 -5.60
CA LYS A 276 16.93 9.41 -4.49
C LYS A 276 15.65 8.58 -4.40
N THR A 277 15.81 7.29 -4.18
CA THR A 277 14.71 6.34 -4.07
C THR A 277 14.96 5.36 -2.93
N VAL A 278 13.89 4.76 -2.42
CA VAL A 278 13.98 3.71 -1.40
C VAL A 278 13.11 2.50 -1.74
N ILE A 279 13.54 1.35 -1.24
CA ILE A 279 12.68 0.18 -1.00
C ILE A 279 12.55 0.06 0.51
N ALA A 280 11.34 0.33 1.04
CA ALA A 280 11.05 0.12 2.45
C ALA A 280 10.40 -1.25 2.63
N GLU A 281 10.90 -2.03 3.59
CA GLU A 281 10.35 -3.33 3.96
C GLU A 281 9.92 -3.30 5.43
N ALA A 282 8.71 -3.79 5.72
CA ALA A 282 8.24 -4.04 7.08
C ALA A 282 7.87 -5.51 7.24
N VAL A 283 8.33 -6.12 8.33
CA VAL A 283 8.09 -7.53 8.65
C VAL A 283 7.25 -7.61 9.92
N PHE A 284 6.18 -8.41 9.87
CA PHE A 284 5.26 -8.60 10.97
C PHE A 284 5.09 -10.09 11.32
N THR A 285 4.86 -10.39 12.59
CA THR A 285 4.36 -11.69 13.05
C THR A 285 3.03 -11.46 13.75
N GLY A 286 1.93 -11.93 13.14
CA GLY A 286 0.61 -11.38 13.42
C GLY A 286 0.63 -9.86 13.18
N ARG A 287 0.19 -9.07 14.17
CA ARG A 287 0.26 -7.60 14.13
C ARG A 287 1.52 -7.00 14.74
N LYS A 288 2.41 -7.79 15.34
CA LYS A 288 3.62 -7.25 15.96
C LYS A 288 4.67 -6.93 14.89
N LEU A 289 5.04 -5.65 14.75
CA LEU A 289 6.17 -5.25 13.92
C LEU A 289 7.46 -5.86 14.47
N LYS A 290 8.21 -6.53 13.59
CA LYS A 290 9.49 -7.18 13.90
C LYS A 290 10.67 -6.33 13.45
N SER A 291 10.61 -5.81 12.22
CA SER A 291 11.67 -4.98 11.66
C SER A 291 11.14 -4.04 10.60
N VAL A 292 11.87 -2.93 10.41
CA VAL A 292 11.74 -2.05 9.25
C VAL A 292 13.12 -1.88 8.65
N ASN A 293 13.27 -2.20 7.37
CA ASN A 293 14.51 -2.06 6.62
C ASN A 293 14.28 -1.09 5.46
N VAL A 294 15.05 0.00 5.38
CA VAL A 294 14.97 0.96 4.29
C VAL A 294 16.25 0.88 3.47
N ARG A 295 16.14 0.39 2.24
CA ARG A 295 17.25 0.34 1.29
C ARG A 295 17.24 1.60 0.44
N HIS A 296 18.32 2.35 0.46
CA HIS A 296 18.49 3.57 -0.35
C HIS A 296 19.13 3.26 -1.70
N GLY A 297 18.69 3.98 -2.73
CA GLY A 297 19.21 3.88 -4.08
C GLY A 297 18.98 5.17 -4.87
N GLU A 298 19.21 5.09 -6.17
CA GLU A 298 19.07 6.21 -7.10
C GLU A 298 18.33 5.80 -8.36
N ILE A 299 17.53 6.70 -8.92
CA ILE A 299 16.86 6.53 -10.20
C ILE A 299 17.80 7.02 -11.30
N LYS A 300 18.20 6.10 -12.19
CA LYS A 300 19.04 6.39 -13.35
C LYS A 300 18.28 6.02 -14.60
N ARG A 301 18.01 7.00 -15.47
CA ARG A 301 17.30 6.81 -16.74
C ARG A 301 15.93 6.13 -16.55
N GLY A 302 15.16 6.55 -15.54
CA GLY A 302 13.85 5.97 -15.24
C GLY A 302 13.87 4.62 -14.53
N GLN A 303 15.06 4.08 -14.21
CA GLN A 303 15.22 2.79 -13.54
C GLN A 303 15.80 2.99 -12.14
N PRO A 304 15.17 2.46 -11.07
CA PRO A 304 15.77 2.43 -9.74
C PRO A 304 16.97 1.47 -9.70
N VAL A 305 18.06 1.94 -9.12
CA VAL A 305 19.32 1.22 -8.95
C VAL A 305 19.71 1.23 -7.48
N PHE A 306 19.94 0.04 -6.93
CA PHE A 306 20.35 -0.17 -5.55
C PHE A 306 21.67 -0.92 -5.53
N ASN A 307 22.56 -0.50 -4.64
CA ASN A 307 23.80 -1.20 -4.34
C ASN A 307 23.54 -2.33 -3.32
#